data_AF-A0A5K1AQ96-F1
#
_entry.id   AF-A0A5K1AQ96-F1
#
_cell.length_a   1.000
_cell.length_b   1.000
_cell.length_c   1.000
_cell.angle_alpha   90.00
_cell.angle_beta   90.00
_cell.angle_gamma   90.00
#
_symmetry.space_group_name_H-M   'P 1'
#
loop_
_entity.id
_entity.type
_entity.pdbx_description
1 polymer ?
#
loop_
_entity_poly.entity_id
_entity_poly.type
_entity_poly.pdbx_seq_one_letter_code
_entity_poly.pdbx_strand_id
1 'polypeptide(L)'
;MLHEDSPPIQSPTSATPTPQHPTMTTNRTTNRSKRNRSDYDEEYYNLLHRIADDVHTLTNGSKGVQFVQCCEILQELVETGQIDSETHVKSFDLLAKGTNPMIFVNIPPSQRVPWLTRKLNGS
;
A
#
# COMPACT_ATOMS: atom_id res chain seq x y z
N MET A 1 52.48 4.14 -6.71
CA MET A 1 53.09 2.79 -6.63
C MET A 1 52.64 2.19 -5.31
N LEU A 2 52.00 1.02 -5.37
CA LEU A 2 51.40 0.30 -4.24
C LEU A 2 52.52 -0.28 -3.36
N HIS A 3 52.40 -0.16 -2.04
CA HIS A 3 53.23 -0.89 -1.10
C HIS A 3 52.44 -2.12 -0.63
N GLU A 4 52.95 -3.30 -0.98
CA GLU A 4 52.58 -4.57 -0.36
C GLU A 4 53.23 -4.67 1.03
N ASP A 5 52.45 -5.13 2.00
CA ASP A 5 52.95 -5.66 3.27
C ASP A 5 52.27 -7.04 3.46
N SER A 6 53.07 -8.09 3.36
CA SER A 6 52.75 -9.52 3.65
C SER A 6 53.52 -9.90 4.92
N PRO A 7 53.11 -10.90 5.75
CA PRO A 7 53.51 -12.31 5.48
C PRO A 7 52.58 -13.38 6.20
N PRO A 8 52.98 -14.65 6.45
CA PRO A 8 52.48 -15.85 5.74
C PRO A 8 51.90 -16.93 6.70
N ILE A 9 51.89 -18.23 6.27
CA ILE A 9 51.98 -19.47 7.10
C ILE A 9 50.60 -20.09 7.47
N GLN A 10 50.28 -21.38 7.34
CA GLN A 10 50.95 -22.65 7.02
C GLN A 10 49.85 -23.69 6.66
N SER A 11 50.18 -24.69 5.83
CA SER A 11 49.41 -25.95 5.74
C SER A 11 49.83 -26.93 6.84
N PRO A 12 48.92 -27.81 7.28
CA PRO A 12 49.33 -29.19 7.54
C PRO A 12 48.42 -30.24 6.88
N THR A 13 49.07 -31.35 6.56
CA THR A 13 48.65 -32.55 5.83
C THR A 13 47.79 -33.56 6.62
N SER A 14 47.20 -34.49 5.84
CA SER A 14 46.81 -35.88 6.13
C SER A 14 45.40 -36.17 6.65
N ALA A 15 44.60 -36.92 5.89
CA ALA A 15 44.58 -38.39 5.93
C ALA A 15 43.36 -38.94 5.15
N THR A 16 43.57 -39.94 4.30
CA THR A 16 42.50 -40.79 3.74
C THR A 16 41.91 -41.68 4.83
N PRO A 17 40.57 -41.85 4.87
CA PRO A 17 40.00 -43.12 5.29
C PRO A 17 38.97 -43.63 4.28
N THR A 18 39.25 -44.77 3.67
CA THR A 18 38.22 -45.64 3.10
C THR A 18 37.70 -46.52 4.23
N PRO A 19 36.38 -46.54 4.49
CA PRO A 19 35.77 -47.77 4.98
C PRO A 19 34.55 -48.15 4.15
N GLN A 20 34.70 -49.28 3.47
CA GLN A 20 33.75 -50.38 3.34
C GLN A 20 32.25 -50.07 3.54
N HIS A 21 31.51 -50.40 2.50
CA HIS A 21 30.06 -50.59 2.44
C HIS A 21 29.48 -51.21 3.74
N PRO A 22 28.34 -50.70 4.22
CA PRO A 22 27.31 -51.60 4.74
C PRO A 22 25.99 -51.35 4.03
N THR A 23 25.57 -52.35 3.26
CA THR A 23 24.16 -52.55 2.94
C THR A 23 23.54 -53.00 4.26
N MET A 24 22.78 -52.14 4.93
CA MET A 24 21.70 -52.57 5.82
C MET A 24 20.59 -51.53 5.79
N THR A 25 19.47 -51.99 5.23
CA THR A 25 18.11 -51.48 5.29
C THR A 25 17.83 -50.66 6.55
N THR A 26 17.54 -49.38 6.38
CA THR A 26 16.77 -48.60 7.37
C THR A 26 15.51 -48.13 6.70
N ASN A 27 14.39 -48.61 7.22
CA ASN A 27 13.03 -48.30 6.79
C ASN A 27 12.82 -46.79 6.85
N ARG A 28 12.95 -46.11 5.71
CA ARG A 28 12.63 -44.69 5.58
C ARG A 28 11.12 -44.55 5.41
N THR A 29 10.38 -44.79 6.48
CA THR A 29 9.01 -44.27 6.60
C THR A 29 9.14 -42.81 7.00
N THR A 30 9.31 -41.91 6.01
CA THR A 30 9.04 -40.50 6.26
C THR A 30 7.55 -40.38 6.50
N ASN A 31 7.14 -40.38 7.77
CA ASN A 31 5.86 -39.80 8.16
C ASN A 31 5.93 -38.33 7.73
N ARG A 32 5.46 -38.04 6.51
CA ARG A 32 5.17 -36.69 6.07
C ARG A 32 4.00 -36.26 6.92
N SER A 33 4.30 -35.71 8.09
CA SER A 33 3.34 -34.99 8.91
C SER A 33 2.70 -33.96 7.98
N LYS A 34 1.43 -34.20 7.62
CA LYS A 34 0.60 -33.21 6.98
C LYS A 34 0.53 -32.06 7.98
N ARG A 35 1.36 -31.04 7.77
CA ARG A 35 1.22 -29.78 8.47
C ARG A 35 -0.19 -29.31 8.15
N ASN A 36 -1.08 -29.30 9.15
CA ASN A 36 -2.42 -28.73 9.06
C ASN A 36 -2.29 -27.23 8.77
N ARG A 37 -2.00 -26.86 7.51
CA ARG A 37 -2.00 -25.50 6.98
C ARG A 37 -3.32 -25.30 6.25
N SER A 38 -4.42 -25.28 6.98
CA SER A 38 -5.72 -25.17 6.32
C SER A 38 -6.75 -24.33 7.06
N ASP A 39 -6.45 -23.87 8.29
CA ASP A 39 -7.40 -23.06 9.05
C ASP A 39 -6.91 -21.60 9.16
N TYR A 40 -5.66 -21.43 9.60
CA TYR A 40 -5.04 -20.10 9.72
C TYR A 40 -4.80 -19.38 8.39
N ASP A 41 -4.52 -20.11 7.32
CA ASP A 41 -4.27 -19.50 6.00
C ASP A 41 -5.58 -18.96 5.42
N GLU A 42 -6.70 -19.66 5.59
CA GLU A 42 -8.01 -19.23 5.07
C GLU A 42 -8.54 -18.00 5.80
N GLU A 43 -8.47 -17.95 7.14
CA GLU A 43 -8.87 -16.75 7.89
C GLU A 43 -8.06 -15.52 7.50
N TYR A 44 -6.74 -15.69 7.30
CA TYR A 44 -5.86 -14.63 6.85
C TYR A 44 -6.22 -14.12 5.44
N TYR A 45 -6.43 -15.03 4.48
CA TYR A 45 -6.84 -14.65 3.13
C TYR A 45 -8.25 -14.05 3.09
N ASN A 46 -9.19 -14.53 3.90
CA ASN A 46 -10.53 -13.97 4.03
C ASN A 46 -10.51 -12.54 4.60
N LEU A 47 -9.65 -12.28 5.58
CA LEU A 47 -9.43 -10.93 6.10
C LEU A 47 -8.86 -10.00 5.02
N LEU A 48 -7.83 -10.45 4.30
CA LEU A 48 -7.26 -9.68 3.20
C LEU A 48 -8.28 -9.41 2.09
N HIS A 49 -9.14 -10.38 1.78
CA HIS A 49 -10.19 -10.23 0.77
C HIS A 49 -11.24 -9.21 1.21
N ARG A 50 -11.67 -9.24 2.48
CA ARG A 50 -12.58 -8.23 3.05
C ARG A 50 -11.98 -6.82 3.02
N ILE A 51 -10.70 -6.68 3.37
CA ILE A 51 -10.00 -5.38 3.29
C ILE A 51 -9.96 -4.88 1.85
N ALA A 52 -9.67 -5.77 0.89
CA ALA A 52 -9.66 -5.41 -0.53
C ALA A 52 -11.05 -5.00 -1.02
N ASP A 53 -12.10 -5.73 -0.63
CA ASP A 53 -13.49 -5.40 -0.95
C ASP A 53 -13.94 -4.08 -0.31
N ASP A 54 -13.55 -3.80 0.93
CA ASP A 54 -13.85 -2.53 1.61
C ASP A 54 -13.14 -1.36 0.93
N VAL A 55 -11.86 -1.52 0.58
CA VAL A 55 -11.09 -0.50 -0.16
C VAL A 55 -11.70 -0.30 -1.54
N HIS A 56 -12.04 -1.38 -2.25
CA HIS A 56 -12.68 -1.32 -3.55
C HIS A 56 -14.07 -0.69 -3.47
N THR A 57 -14.85 -0.98 -2.43
CA THR A 57 -16.15 -0.35 -2.17
C THR A 57 -16.01 1.13 -1.80
N LEU A 58 -14.93 1.50 -1.11
CA LEU A 58 -14.63 2.89 -0.77
C LEU A 58 -14.19 3.68 -2.01
N THR A 59 -13.38 3.10 -2.89
CA THR A 59 -12.94 3.74 -4.13
C THR A 59 -14.02 3.73 -5.22
N ASN A 60 -14.79 2.65 -5.36
CA ASN A 60 -15.88 2.55 -6.34
C ASN A 60 -17.21 3.10 -5.84
N GLY A 61 -17.38 3.25 -4.53
CA GLY A 61 -18.47 4.04 -3.97
C GLY A 61 -18.30 5.46 -4.51
N SER A 62 -19.23 5.90 -5.35
CA SER A 62 -19.16 7.14 -6.17
C SER A 62 -18.59 8.38 -5.47
N LYS A 63 -18.67 8.43 -4.13
CA LYS A 63 -18.11 9.46 -3.27
C LYS A 63 -16.58 9.56 -3.34
N GLY A 64 -15.85 8.44 -3.44
CA GLY A 64 -14.38 8.44 -3.51
C GLY A 64 -13.87 9.07 -4.81
N VAL A 65 -14.41 8.63 -5.95
CA VAL A 65 -14.11 9.21 -7.27
C VAL A 65 -14.46 10.70 -7.32
N GLN A 66 -15.62 11.08 -6.80
CA GLN A 66 -16.04 12.49 -6.76
C GLN A 66 -15.13 13.34 -5.88
N PHE A 67 -14.65 12.80 -4.76
CA PHE A 67 -13.72 13.51 -3.90
C PHE A 67 -12.35 13.71 -4.58
N VAL A 68 -11.81 12.70 -5.25
CA VAL A 68 -10.57 12.84 -6.03
C VAL A 68 -10.73 13.93 -7.09
N GLN A 69 -11.84 13.92 -7.83
CA GLN A 69 -12.14 14.95 -8.83
C GLN A 69 -12.29 16.35 -8.20
N CYS A 70 -12.85 16.46 -7.00
CA CYS A 70 -12.86 17.71 -6.25
C CYS A 70 -11.45 18.23 -5.96
N CYS A 71 -10.53 17.36 -5.57
CA CYS A 71 -9.13 17.72 -5.28
C CYS A 71 -8.45 18.31 -6.52
N GLU A 72 -8.63 17.68 -7.68
CA GLU A 72 -8.07 18.15 -8.95
C GLU A 72 -8.61 19.54 -9.32
N ILE A 73 -9.93 19.74 -9.20
CA ILE A 73 -10.56 21.03 -9.46
C ILE A 73 -10.09 22.09 -8.47
N LEU A 74 -10.00 21.76 -7.18
CA LEU A 74 -9.53 22.70 -6.16
C LEU A 74 -8.09 23.14 -6.41
N GLN A 75 -7.22 22.19 -6.79
CA GLN A 75 -5.85 22.48 -7.16
C GLN A 75 -5.78 23.44 -8.35
N GLU A 76 -6.57 23.22 -9.40
CA GLU A 76 -6.67 24.13 -10.56
C GLU A 76 -7.12 25.54 -10.15
N LEU A 77 -8.10 25.66 -9.24
CA LEU A 77 -8.58 26.96 -8.77
C LEU A 77 -7.52 27.73 -7.98
N VAL A 78 -6.65 27.04 -7.23
CA VAL A 78 -5.51 27.68 -6.55
C VAL A 78 -4.44 28.10 -7.55
N GLU A 79 -4.08 27.23 -8.49
CA GLU A 79 -3.04 27.51 -9.50
C GLU A 79 -3.42 28.66 -10.41
N THR A 80 -4.71 28.81 -10.72
CA THR A 80 -5.26 29.94 -11.50
C THR A 80 -5.51 31.20 -10.67
N GLY A 81 -5.25 31.17 -9.36
CA GLY A 81 -5.43 32.30 -8.47
C GLY A 81 -6.89 32.67 -8.20
N GLN A 82 -7.84 31.78 -8.50
CA GLN A 82 -9.26 32.00 -8.24
C GLN A 82 -9.63 31.85 -6.77
N ILE A 83 -8.85 31.08 -6.01
CA ILE A 83 -8.95 30.96 -4.55
C ILE A 83 -7.55 31.02 -3.93
N ASP A 84 -7.48 31.54 -2.69
CA ASP A 84 -6.23 31.54 -1.92
C ASP A 84 -5.98 30.20 -1.20
N SER A 85 -4.79 30.05 -0.62
CA SER A 85 -4.37 28.85 0.09
C SER A 85 -5.23 28.56 1.33
N GLU A 86 -5.75 29.59 2.00
CA GLU A 86 -6.61 29.42 3.17
C GLU A 86 -7.98 28.84 2.76
N THR A 87 -8.57 29.40 1.71
CA THR A 87 -9.82 28.96 1.09
C THR A 87 -9.66 27.55 0.55
N HIS A 88 -8.49 27.20 0.00
CA HIS A 88 -8.18 25.84 -0.45
C HIS A 88 -8.30 24.82 0.67
N VAL A 89 -7.63 25.06 1.80
CA VAL A 89 -7.65 24.15 2.96
C VAL A 89 -9.06 24.02 3.54
N LYS A 90 -9.79 25.13 3.67
CA LYS A 90 -11.19 25.11 4.15
C LYS A 90 -12.11 24.35 3.20
N SER A 91 -11.90 24.50 1.90
CA SER A 91 -12.68 23.80 0.87
C SER A 91 -12.45 22.29 0.92
N PHE A 92 -11.23 21.82 1.23
CA PHE A 92 -10.94 20.40 1.42
C PHE A 92 -11.79 19.77 2.53
N ASP A 93 -11.83 20.39 3.71
CA ASP A 93 -12.64 19.90 4.84
C ASP A 93 -14.14 19.93 4.52
N LEU A 94 -14.61 20.97 3.82
CA LEU A 94 -15.99 21.05 3.34
C LEU A 94 -16.34 19.91 2.39
N LEU A 95 -15.47 19.61 1.41
CA LEU A 95 -15.71 18.60 0.38
C LEU A 95 -15.51 17.17 0.88
N ALA A 96 -14.84 16.96 2.03
CA ALA A 96 -14.79 15.66 2.68
C ALA A 96 -16.13 15.25 3.32
N LYS A 97 -17.07 16.20 3.47
CA LYS A 97 -18.33 16.01 4.21
C LYS A 97 -19.50 15.64 3.29
N GLY A 98 -20.17 14.54 3.63
CA GLY A 98 -21.50 14.19 3.12
C GLY A 98 -21.57 14.08 1.60
N THR A 99 -22.48 14.85 0.99
CA THR A 99 -22.73 14.88 -0.46
C THR A 99 -22.10 16.11 -1.14
N ASN A 100 -21.36 16.94 -0.40
CA ASN A 100 -20.69 18.12 -0.95
C ASN A 100 -19.78 17.82 -2.16
N PRO A 101 -18.98 16.72 -2.19
CA PRO A 101 -18.13 16.47 -3.35
C PRO A 101 -18.96 16.16 -4.59
N MET A 102 -20.06 15.39 -4.45
CA MET A 102 -21.01 15.15 -5.55
C MET A 102 -21.60 16.44 -6.10
N ILE A 103 -22.01 17.35 -5.22
CA ILE A 103 -22.61 18.61 -5.64
C ILE A 103 -21.56 19.46 -6.36
N PHE A 104 -20.36 19.57 -5.79
CA PHE A 104 -19.29 20.41 -6.32
C PHE A 104 -18.84 20.02 -7.73
N VAL A 105 -18.65 18.73 -8.01
CA VAL A 105 -18.25 18.27 -9.36
C VAL A 105 -19.32 18.54 -10.42
N ASN A 106 -20.60 18.57 -10.02
CA ASN A 106 -21.73 18.82 -10.92
C ASN A 106 -22.03 20.32 -11.11
N ILE A 107 -21.35 21.21 -10.38
CA ILE A 107 -21.51 22.67 -10.55
C ILE A 107 -20.72 23.14 -11.78
N PRO A 108 -21.31 24.00 -12.64
CA PRO A 108 -20.58 24.62 -13.75
C PRO A 108 -19.33 25.37 -13.27
N PRO A 109 -18.21 25.35 -14.00
CA PRO A 109 -16.96 25.99 -13.58
C PRO A 109 -17.13 27.43 -13.06
N SER A 110 -17.93 28.24 -13.74
CA SER A 110 -18.20 29.65 -13.37
C SER A 110 -18.91 29.84 -12.03
N GLN A 111 -19.54 28.78 -11.49
CA GLN A 111 -20.28 28.82 -10.23
C GLN A 111 -19.53 28.17 -9.06
N ARG A 112 -18.39 27.51 -9.30
CA ARG A 112 -17.66 26.76 -8.28
C ARG A 112 -17.14 27.66 -7.16
N VAL A 113 -16.47 28.76 -7.49
CA VAL A 113 -15.96 29.72 -6.50
C VAL A 113 -17.11 30.40 -5.73
N PRO A 114 -18.15 30.97 -6.39
CA PRO A 114 -19.31 31.50 -5.66
C PRO A 114 -19.99 30.50 -4.72
N TRP A 115 -20.05 29.22 -5.11
CA TRP A 115 -20.63 28.17 -4.27
C TRP A 115 -19.75 27.87 -3.04
N LEU A 116 -18.43 27.75 -3.22
CA LEU A 116 -17.48 27.56 -2.11
C LEU A 116 -17.56 28.72 -1.13
N THR A 117 -17.49 29.96 -1.60
CA THR A 117 -17.59 31.16 -0.75
C THR A 117 -18.86 31.15 0.07
N ARG A 118 -20.02 30.83 -0.55
CA ARG A 118 -21.30 30.76 0.17
C ARG A 118 -21.29 29.68 1.25
N LYS A 119 -20.75 28.50 0.95
CA LYS A 119 -20.74 27.36 1.89
C LYS A 119 -19.80 27.58 3.06
N LEU A 120 -18.62 28.16 2.80
CA LEU A 120 -17.63 28.44 3.83
C LEU A 120 -18.06 29.58 4.76
N ASN A 121 -18.80 30.57 4.25
CA ASN A 121 -19.32 31.67 5.06
C ASN A 121 -20.62 31.35 5.82
N GLY A 122 -21.27 30.22 5.50
CA GLY A 122 -22.55 29.80 6.08
C GLY A 122 -22.47 28.57 6.96
N SER A 123 -21.26 28.09 7.29
CA SER A 123 -21.01 26.95 8.18
C SER A 123 -20.54 27.41 9.56
#